data_AF-Q4TWH4-F1
#
_entry.id   AF-Q4TWH4-F1
#
_cell.length_a   1.000
_cell.length_b   1.000
_cell.length_c   1.000
_cell.angle_alpha   90.00
_cell.angle_beta   90.00
_cell.angle_gamma   90.00
#
_symmetry.space_group_name_H-M   'P 1'
#
loop_
_entity.id
_entity.type
_entity.pdbx_description
1 polymer ?
#
loop_
_entity_poly.entity_id
_entity_poly.type
_entity_poly.pdbx_seq_one_letter_code
_entity_poly.pdbx_strand_id
1 'polypeptide(L)'
;MATFVLFISALCCVSAVVSSQPRSGENVIRVVDSSSDLPEGYLYDDMAKFYGAVESFDKTKMYGVIAANFRNGGLADEKVKEAFISLYKVSASIKVNPMINSDLFKEAAVSSFSGKTDKDKFNAIFESIKTMVRRIDHMQTFLKGLNWSSGLTDGDRKKVEDYFKKHIYKEEYNVNVDGMAAVCKGFLSEGSDFNKLVVSFDEFARGRHYGHAEDYVEPNPDATLPEGLLGELEKQLATIKPAEEINRSPGTGSDPHPPADGQAQQETPAPSSQPGPTGAQSPQTQGAENSSPESTPGNLSGPKGPSKTSSFTFGGLT
;
A
#
# COMPACT_ATOMS: atom_id res chain seq x y z
N MET A 1 31.74 -40.76 -57.55
CA MET A 1 31.59 -39.71 -56.51
C MET A 1 30.61 -38.70 -57.08
N ALA A 2 29.28 -38.78 -56.88
CA ALA A 2 28.51 -38.81 -55.61
C ALA A 2 29.11 -37.75 -54.64
N THR A 3 28.46 -36.67 -54.22
CA THR A 3 27.04 -36.36 -54.08
C THR A 3 26.96 -34.85 -53.81
N PHE A 4 26.30 -34.05 -54.65
CA PHE A 4 25.99 -32.64 -54.38
C PHE A 4 24.51 -32.37 -54.68
N VAL A 5 23.67 -33.11 -53.97
CA VAL A 5 22.25 -32.82 -53.82
C VAL A 5 21.99 -33.05 -52.34
N LEU A 6 21.73 -31.96 -51.60
CA LEU A 6 21.01 -31.87 -50.32
C LEU A 6 21.38 -30.55 -49.62
N PHE A 7 21.01 -29.42 -50.21
CA PHE A 7 21.01 -28.13 -49.51
C PHE A 7 19.66 -27.40 -49.57
N ILE A 8 18.59 -28.08 -50.00
CA ILE A 8 17.24 -27.51 -50.03
C ILE A 8 16.24 -28.53 -49.47
N SER A 9 16.33 -28.80 -48.17
CA SER A 9 15.30 -29.53 -47.42
C SER A 9 15.36 -29.29 -45.91
N ALA A 10 15.89 -28.14 -45.47
CA ALA A 10 15.95 -27.76 -44.05
C ALA A 10 15.21 -26.44 -43.74
N LEU A 11 14.11 -26.16 -44.45
CA LEU A 11 13.30 -24.93 -44.27
C LEU A 11 11.81 -25.18 -43.98
N CYS A 12 11.42 -26.41 -43.61
CA CYS A 12 10.00 -26.74 -43.35
C CYS A 12 9.73 -27.36 -41.96
N CYS A 13 10.58 -27.15 -40.95
CA CYS A 13 10.36 -27.68 -39.60
C CYS A 13 10.51 -26.65 -38.45
N VAL A 14 10.42 -25.34 -38.73
CA VAL A 14 10.41 -24.29 -37.67
C VAL A 14 9.10 -23.48 -37.69
N SER A 15 8.00 -24.13 -38.10
CA SER A 15 6.64 -23.58 -38.01
C SER A 15 5.77 -24.49 -37.16
N ALA A 16 6.20 -24.74 -35.92
CA ALA A 16 5.37 -25.36 -34.89
C ALA A 16 5.82 -24.89 -33.50
N VAL A 17 6.02 -23.58 -33.31
CA VAL A 17 5.90 -23.01 -31.96
C VAL A 17 4.40 -22.91 -31.70
N VAL A 18 3.90 -24.01 -31.13
CA VAL A 18 2.84 -24.07 -30.12
C VAL A 18 1.89 -22.87 -30.15
N SER A 19 0.79 -23.04 -30.88
CA SER A 19 -0.49 -22.43 -30.51
C SER A 19 -0.84 -22.94 -29.11
N SER A 20 -0.31 -22.24 -28.11
CA SER A 20 -0.85 -22.27 -26.77
C SER A 20 -1.86 -21.13 -26.74
N GLN A 21 -3.12 -21.48 -26.55
CA GLN A 21 -4.14 -20.56 -26.09
C GLN A 21 -3.53 -19.59 -25.07
N PRO A 22 -3.89 -18.30 -25.09
CA PRO A 22 -3.59 -17.45 -23.95
C PRO A 22 -4.35 -18.06 -22.77
N ARG A 23 -3.65 -18.87 -21.96
CA ARG A 23 -4.00 -19.02 -20.56
C ARG A 23 -4.11 -17.59 -20.05
N SER A 24 -5.30 -17.22 -19.59
CA SER A 24 -5.57 -16.02 -18.81
C SER A 24 -4.31 -15.66 -18.05
N GLY A 25 -3.62 -14.61 -18.51
CA GLY A 25 -2.34 -14.22 -17.96
C GLY A 25 -2.57 -13.76 -16.54
N GLU A 26 -2.37 -14.64 -15.57
CA GLU A 26 -1.90 -14.17 -14.28
C GLU A 26 -0.69 -13.30 -14.59
N ASN A 27 -0.76 -12.02 -14.23
CA ASN A 27 0.39 -11.13 -14.17
C ASN A 27 1.38 -11.74 -13.17
N VAL A 28 2.15 -12.73 -13.62
CA VAL A 28 3.23 -13.32 -12.83
C VAL A 28 4.31 -12.26 -12.77
N ILE A 29 4.29 -11.47 -11.70
CA ILE A 29 5.36 -10.57 -11.30
C ILE A 29 6.57 -11.45 -10.98
N ARG A 30 7.60 -11.45 -11.84
CA ARG A 30 8.71 -12.43 -11.78
C ARG A 30 9.89 -11.97 -10.91
N VAL A 31 10.06 -10.66 -10.67
CA VAL A 31 11.16 -10.12 -9.83
C VAL A 31 10.86 -10.25 -8.33
N VAL A 32 9.61 -10.52 -7.96
CA VAL A 32 9.26 -10.92 -6.61
C VAL A 32 9.64 -12.39 -6.49
N ASP A 33 10.86 -12.65 -6.02
CA ASP A 33 11.38 -14.00 -5.80
C ASP A 33 10.28 -14.91 -5.21
N SER A 34 10.05 -16.04 -5.87
CA SER A 34 8.91 -16.93 -5.65
C SER A 34 9.10 -17.83 -4.43
N SER A 35 10.01 -17.48 -3.51
CA SER A 35 10.11 -18.09 -2.19
C SER A 35 8.72 -18.24 -1.57
N SER A 36 8.35 -19.48 -1.23
CA SER A 36 7.10 -19.80 -0.56
C SER A 36 7.00 -19.19 0.84
N ASP A 37 8.14 -18.78 1.40
CA ASP A 37 8.22 -18.31 2.77
C ASP A 37 7.95 -16.82 2.80
N LEU A 38 6.84 -16.46 3.43
CA LEU A 38 6.48 -15.07 3.69
C LEU A 38 7.62 -14.39 4.46
N PRO A 39 8.05 -13.17 4.08
CA PRO A 39 9.04 -12.44 4.86
C PRO A 39 8.61 -12.31 6.32
N GLU A 40 9.54 -12.36 7.27
CA GLU A 40 9.24 -12.08 8.68
C GLU A 40 8.66 -10.67 8.84
N GLY A 41 7.75 -10.48 9.81
CA GLY A 41 7.12 -9.18 10.10
C GLY A 41 5.69 -9.06 9.57
N TYR A 42 5.21 -7.82 9.47
CA TYR A 42 3.80 -7.49 9.25
C TYR A 42 3.60 -6.64 8.00
N LEU A 43 2.45 -6.82 7.31
CA LEU A 43 2.07 -5.97 6.18
C LEU A 43 1.99 -4.48 6.57
N TYR A 44 1.54 -4.20 7.80
CA TYR A 44 1.57 -2.84 8.35
C TYR A 44 2.96 -2.21 8.31
N ASP A 45 4.01 -2.95 8.71
CA ASP A 45 5.36 -2.41 8.78
C ASP A 45 5.89 -2.04 7.38
N ASP A 46 5.57 -2.86 6.38
CA ASP A 46 5.95 -2.58 4.99
C ASP A 46 5.18 -1.37 4.44
N MET A 47 3.87 -1.27 4.70
CA MET A 47 3.07 -0.11 4.33
C MET A 47 3.57 1.18 5.02
N ALA A 48 3.89 1.12 6.30
CA ALA A 48 4.42 2.25 7.06
C ALA A 48 5.81 2.65 6.59
N LYS A 49 6.68 1.68 6.25
CA LYS A 49 8.01 1.93 5.69
C LYS A 49 7.92 2.58 4.31
N PHE A 50 7.06 2.06 3.43
CA PHE A 50 6.79 2.66 2.12
C PHE A 50 6.30 4.10 2.27
N TYR A 51 5.26 4.30 3.09
CA TYR A 51 4.66 5.61 3.36
C TYR A 51 5.71 6.60 3.88
N GLY A 52 6.43 6.22 4.94
CA GLY A 52 7.46 7.05 5.55
C GLY A 52 8.57 7.40 4.57
N ALA A 53 9.02 6.46 3.74
CA ALA A 53 10.06 6.72 2.76
C ALA A 53 9.59 7.70 1.68
N VAL A 54 8.39 7.49 1.10
CA VAL A 54 7.83 8.36 0.06
C VAL A 54 7.62 9.79 0.57
N GLU A 55 6.97 9.94 1.72
CA GLU A 55 6.64 11.27 2.28
C GLU A 55 7.87 11.99 2.86
N SER A 56 9.00 11.30 3.04
CA SER A 56 10.25 11.92 3.51
C SER A 56 11.04 12.67 2.42
N PHE A 57 10.57 12.65 1.18
CA PHE A 57 11.18 13.39 0.08
C PHE A 57 10.40 14.68 -0.23
N ASP A 58 11.11 15.72 -0.61
CA ASP A 58 10.52 16.76 -1.45
C ASP A 58 10.09 16.16 -2.80
N LYS A 59 8.96 16.62 -3.37
CA LYS A 59 8.42 16.05 -4.61
C LYS A 59 9.39 16.17 -5.79
N THR A 60 10.13 17.28 -5.89
CA THR A 60 11.14 17.48 -6.93
C THR A 60 12.28 16.50 -6.76
N LYS A 61 12.74 16.36 -5.52
CA LYS A 61 13.82 15.43 -5.19
C LYS A 61 13.43 13.98 -5.47
N MET A 62 12.22 13.56 -5.07
CA MET A 62 11.69 12.23 -5.39
C MET A 62 11.67 11.99 -6.90
N TYR A 63 11.15 12.93 -7.68
CA TYR A 63 11.15 12.81 -9.14
C TYR A 63 12.58 12.65 -9.69
N GLY A 64 13.53 13.46 -9.22
CA GLY A 64 14.93 13.36 -9.61
C GLY A 64 15.52 11.98 -9.35
N VAL A 65 15.28 11.43 -8.14
CA VAL A 65 15.75 10.09 -7.74
C VAL A 65 15.16 9.00 -8.64
N ILE A 66 13.84 9.02 -8.85
CA ILE A 66 13.17 8.04 -9.72
C ILE A 66 13.68 8.17 -11.14
N ALA A 67 13.74 9.39 -11.69
CA ALA A 67 14.19 9.63 -13.06
C ALA A 67 15.62 9.14 -13.29
N ALA A 68 16.56 9.45 -12.39
CA ALA A 68 17.95 9.03 -12.52
C ALA A 68 18.07 7.50 -12.51
N ASN A 69 17.43 6.83 -11.56
CA ASN A 69 17.54 5.38 -11.40
C ASN A 69 16.77 4.62 -12.48
N PHE A 70 15.56 5.05 -12.84
CA PHE A 70 14.72 4.35 -13.82
C PHE A 70 15.29 4.50 -15.24
N ARG A 71 15.81 5.68 -15.60
CA ARG A 71 16.50 5.88 -16.88
C ARG A 71 17.80 5.09 -16.96
N ASN A 72 18.53 4.97 -15.85
CA ASN A 72 19.69 4.07 -15.75
C ASN A 72 19.29 2.61 -15.96
N GLY A 73 18.09 2.21 -15.54
CA GLY A 73 17.46 0.93 -15.88
C GLY A 73 16.84 0.86 -17.30
N GLY A 74 16.99 1.89 -18.14
CA GLY A 74 16.49 1.90 -19.52
C GLY A 74 15.00 2.21 -19.68
N LEU A 75 14.33 2.75 -18.66
CA LEU A 75 12.92 3.13 -18.76
C LEU A 75 12.74 4.49 -19.45
N ALA A 76 11.70 4.59 -20.28
CA ALA A 76 11.30 5.81 -20.96
C ALA A 76 10.71 6.87 -20.01
N ASP A 77 10.75 8.14 -20.42
CA ASP A 77 10.29 9.27 -19.60
C ASP A 77 8.81 9.18 -19.21
N GLU A 78 7.96 8.62 -20.08
CA GLU A 78 6.55 8.36 -19.78
C GLU A 78 6.42 7.40 -18.60
N LYS A 79 7.24 6.33 -18.56
CA LYS A 79 7.25 5.35 -17.46
C LYS A 79 7.80 5.94 -16.17
N VAL A 80 8.78 6.83 -16.25
CA VAL A 80 9.28 7.59 -15.10
C VAL A 80 8.16 8.43 -14.48
N LYS A 81 7.39 9.16 -15.32
CA LYS A 81 6.25 9.98 -14.85
C LYS A 81 5.14 9.12 -14.24
N GLU A 82 4.78 8.02 -14.90
CA GLU A 82 3.77 7.07 -14.41
C GLU A 82 4.17 6.47 -13.06
N ALA A 83 5.43 6.07 -12.89
CA ALA A 83 5.94 5.53 -11.63
C ALA A 83 5.92 6.59 -10.52
N PHE A 84 6.36 7.82 -10.81
CA PHE A 84 6.30 8.94 -9.88
C PHE A 84 4.86 9.21 -9.38
N ILE A 85 3.90 9.28 -10.29
CA ILE A 85 2.49 9.48 -9.91
C ILE A 85 1.98 8.29 -9.08
N SER A 86 2.27 7.06 -9.52
CA SER A 86 1.82 5.84 -8.84
C SER A 86 2.37 5.73 -7.42
N LEU A 87 3.62 6.15 -7.16
CA LEU A 87 4.19 6.19 -5.80
C LEU A 87 3.32 6.97 -4.82
N TYR A 88 2.95 8.20 -5.18
CA TYR A 88 2.13 9.05 -4.32
C TYR A 88 0.69 8.56 -4.23
N LYS A 89 0.13 7.99 -5.30
CA LYS A 89 -1.22 7.40 -5.26
C LYS A 89 -1.28 6.18 -4.35
N VAL A 90 -0.24 5.35 -4.35
CA VAL A 90 -0.11 4.23 -3.40
C VAL A 90 0.05 4.75 -1.97
N SER A 91 0.88 5.78 -1.76
CA SER A 91 1.04 6.43 -0.44
C SER A 91 -0.31 6.93 0.10
N ALA A 92 -1.08 7.64 -0.73
CA ALA A 92 -2.42 8.09 -0.39
C ALA A 92 -3.40 6.93 -0.15
N SER A 93 -3.32 5.85 -0.94
CA SER A 93 -4.17 4.66 -0.78
C SER A 93 -3.90 3.91 0.52
N ILE A 94 -2.65 3.90 1.00
CA ILE A 94 -2.29 3.37 2.32
C ILE A 94 -2.95 4.21 3.43
N LYS A 95 -2.97 5.54 3.31
CA LYS A 95 -3.63 6.39 4.29
C LYS A 95 -5.13 6.19 4.37
N VAL A 96 -5.80 5.87 3.26
CA VAL A 96 -7.26 5.62 3.24
C VAL A 96 -7.61 4.13 3.29
N ASN A 97 -6.67 3.30 3.75
CA ASN A 97 -6.80 1.86 3.78
C ASN A 97 -7.95 1.44 4.72
N PRO A 98 -8.93 0.65 4.25
CA PRO A 98 -10.09 0.22 5.06
C PRO A 98 -9.76 -0.86 6.12
N MET A 99 -8.55 -1.42 6.09
CA MET A 99 -8.10 -2.49 6.96
C MET A 99 -7.39 -1.98 8.22
N ILE A 100 -6.62 -0.89 8.13
CA ILE A 100 -5.80 -0.35 9.23
C ILE A 100 -6.05 1.15 9.33
N ASN A 101 -6.30 1.65 10.54
CA ASN A 101 -6.55 3.06 10.81
C ASN A 101 -5.41 3.93 10.24
N SER A 102 -5.79 4.96 9.48
CA SER A 102 -4.91 5.96 8.90
C SER A 102 -4.00 6.62 9.94
N ASP A 103 -4.52 6.82 11.15
CA ASP A 103 -3.78 7.38 12.29
C ASP A 103 -2.61 6.51 12.73
N LEU A 104 -2.52 5.25 12.31
CA LEU A 104 -1.35 4.42 12.61
C LEU A 104 -0.18 4.77 11.68
N PHE A 105 -0.46 5.25 10.46
CA PHE A 105 0.55 5.77 9.53
C PHE A 105 0.91 7.23 9.89
N LYS A 106 1.55 7.41 11.07
CA LYS A 106 1.88 8.71 11.68
C LYS A 106 3.13 9.37 11.08
N GLU A 107 3.34 10.64 11.43
CA GLU A 107 4.61 11.36 11.28
C GLU A 107 5.82 10.56 11.81
N ALA A 108 5.63 9.68 12.80
CA ALA A 108 6.66 8.78 13.28
C ALA A 108 7.29 7.93 12.16
N ALA A 109 6.50 7.47 11.19
CA ALA A 109 6.99 6.74 10.02
C ALA A 109 7.92 7.61 9.17
N VAL A 110 7.54 8.88 8.92
CA VAL A 110 8.37 9.84 8.18
C VAL A 110 9.65 10.17 8.96
N SER A 111 9.54 10.35 10.28
CA SER A 111 10.68 10.67 11.15
C SER A 111 11.75 9.57 11.17
N SER A 112 11.36 8.31 10.93
CA SER A 112 12.31 7.18 10.84
C SER A 112 13.28 7.30 9.65
N PHE A 113 12.94 8.15 8.68
CA PHE A 113 13.77 8.48 7.52
C PHE A 113 14.50 9.83 7.67
N SER A 114 14.37 10.50 8.81
CA SER A 114 15.17 11.68 9.12
C SER A 114 16.65 11.30 9.18
N GLY A 115 17.48 12.02 8.43
CA GLY A 115 18.92 11.73 8.31
C GLY A 115 19.27 10.49 7.47
N LYS A 116 18.30 9.80 6.85
CA LYS A 116 18.57 8.75 5.87
C LYS A 116 18.95 9.35 4.52
N THR A 117 19.86 8.67 3.80
CA THR A 117 20.26 9.10 2.46
C THR A 117 19.14 8.87 1.45
N ASP A 118 19.21 9.55 0.30
CA ASP A 118 18.25 9.34 -0.79
C ASP A 118 18.26 7.88 -1.28
N LYS A 119 19.45 7.25 -1.31
CA LYS A 119 19.63 5.83 -1.62
C LYS A 119 18.91 4.92 -0.62
N ASP A 120 19.06 5.19 0.68
CA ASP A 120 18.39 4.39 1.73
C ASP A 120 16.87 4.46 1.59
N LYS A 121 16.33 5.67 1.37
CA LYS A 121 14.90 5.89 1.18
C LYS A 121 14.40 5.22 -0.10
N PHE A 122 15.11 5.34 -1.22
CA PHE A 122 14.77 4.67 -2.48
C PHE A 122 14.77 3.15 -2.34
N ASN A 123 15.79 2.58 -1.69
CA ASN A 123 15.85 1.15 -1.41
C ASN A 123 14.71 0.70 -0.49
N ALA A 124 14.35 1.50 0.50
CA ALA A 124 13.21 1.21 1.37
C ALA A 124 11.89 1.18 0.60
N ILE A 125 11.68 2.09 -0.36
CA ILE A 125 10.52 2.06 -1.26
C ILE A 125 10.51 0.76 -2.07
N PHE A 126 11.62 0.44 -2.73
CA PHE A 126 11.73 -0.73 -3.59
C PHE A 126 11.49 -2.04 -2.83
N GLU A 127 12.14 -2.22 -1.67
CA GLU A 127 11.96 -3.42 -0.86
C GLU A 127 10.55 -3.50 -0.26
N SER A 128 9.95 -2.37 0.15
CA SER A 128 8.57 -2.38 0.65
C SER A 128 7.57 -2.79 -0.43
N ILE A 129 7.76 -2.37 -1.69
CA ILE A 129 6.89 -2.81 -2.80
C ILE A 129 6.98 -4.34 -2.96
N LYS A 130 8.19 -4.91 -2.93
CA LYS A 130 8.43 -6.36 -3.05
C LYS A 130 7.80 -7.15 -1.89
N THR A 131 7.90 -6.67 -0.66
CA THR A 131 7.32 -7.38 0.49
C THR A 131 5.80 -7.19 0.55
N MET A 132 5.28 -5.98 0.27
CA MET A 132 3.85 -5.70 0.21
C MET A 132 3.14 -6.61 -0.79
N VAL A 133 3.66 -6.77 -2.01
CA VAL A 133 3.00 -7.63 -3.00
C VAL A 133 2.93 -9.09 -2.56
N ARG A 134 4.01 -9.64 -1.98
CA ARG A 134 3.99 -11.01 -1.42
C ARG A 134 2.95 -11.17 -0.31
N ARG A 135 2.90 -10.22 0.62
CA ARG A 135 1.98 -10.28 1.76
C ARG A 135 0.52 -10.09 1.36
N ILE A 136 0.24 -9.17 0.43
CA ILE A 136 -1.13 -8.92 -0.04
C ILE A 136 -1.62 -10.12 -0.88
N ASP A 137 -0.74 -10.75 -1.67
CA ASP A 137 -1.06 -11.98 -2.41
C ASP A 137 -1.34 -13.16 -1.47
N HIS A 138 -0.49 -13.34 -0.45
CA HIS A 138 -0.72 -14.34 0.59
C HIS A 138 -2.03 -14.10 1.35
N MET A 139 -2.39 -12.84 1.62
CA MET A 139 -3.68 -12.45 2.20
C MET A 139 -4.83 -12.78 1.25
N GLN A 140 -4.70 -12.51 -0.04
CA GLN A 140 -5.70 -12.86 -1.03
C GLN A 140 -5.92 -14.38 -1.10
N THR A 141 -4.85 -15.16 -1.06
CA THR A 141 -4.90 -16.63 -1.06
C THR A 141 -5.59 -17.16 0.20
N PHE A 142 -5.24 -16.62 1.37
CA PHE A 142 -5.91 -16.95 2.63
C PHE A 142 -7.43 -16.66 2.56
N LEU A 143 -7.81 -15.47 2.10
CA LEU A 143 -9.22 -15.06 2.00
C LEU A 143 -10.02 -15.93 1.01
N LYS A 144 -9.43 -16.32 -0.13
CA LYS A 144 -10.04 -17.24 -1.10
C LYS A 144 -10.30 -18.64 -0.51
N GLY A 145 -9.54 -19.03 0.51
CA GLY A 145 -9.73 -20.29 1.24
C GLY A 145 -10.85 -20.26 2.28
N LEU A 146 -11.44 -19.09 2.56
CA LEU A 146 -12.53 -18.95 3.53
C LEU A 146 -13.89 -19.19 2.87
N ASN A 147 -14.82 -19.78 3.62
CA ASN A 147 -16.20 -19.95 3.18
C ASN A 147 -17.04 -18.72 3.58
N TRP A 148 -16.95 -17.63 2.80
CA TRP A 148 -17.53 -16.33 3.16
C TRP A 148 -18.94 -16.06 2.60
N SER A 149 -19.48 -16.93 1.75
CA SER A 149 -20.70 -16.66 0.96
C SER A 149 -22.01 -16.66 1.76
N SER A 150 -22.02 -17.24 2.97
CA SER A 150 -23.18 -17.28 3.88
C SER A 150 -22.95 -16.49 5.18
N GLY A 151 -21.92 -15.63 5.21
CA GLY A 151 -21.39 -15.02 6.43
C GLY A 151 -20.32 -15.89 7.09
N LEU A 152 -19.38 -15.26 7.81
CA LEU A 152 -18.31 -15.97 8.51
C LEU A 152 -18.85 -16.78 9.69
N THR A 153 -18.47 -18.06 9.75
CA THR A 153 -18.62 -18.87 10.96
C THR A 153 -17.71 -18.36 12.09
N ASP A 154 -18.03 -18.66 13.35
CA ASP A 154 -17.15 -18.31 14.48
C ASP A 154 -15.75 -18.92 14.34
N GLY A 155 -15.67 -20.14 13.78
CA GLY A 155 -14.41 -20.81 13.49
C GLY A 155 -13.58 -20.07 12.44
N ASP A 156 -14.19 -19.62 11.35
CA ASP A 156 -13.49 -18.84 10.32
C ASP A 156 -13.14 -17.44 10.82
N ARG A 157 -13.99 -16.82 11.65
CA ARG A 157 -13.69 -15.53 12.28
C ARG A 157 -12.42 -15.62 13.11
N LYS A 158 -12.30 -16.66 13.94
CA LYS A 158 -11.07 -16.91 14.71
C LYS A 158 -9.85 -17.13 13.82
N LYS A 159 -9.98 -17.89 12.72
CA LYS A 159 -8.87 -18.04 11.75
C LYS A 159 -8.43 -16.71 11.17
N VAL A 160 -9.38 -15.83 10.85
CA VAL A 160 -9.08 -14.50 10.30
C VAL A 160 -8.39 -13.62 11.34
N GLU A 161 -8.84 -13.66 12.60
CA GLU A 161 -8.17 -12.95 13.70
C GLU A 161 -6.74 -13.45 13.94
N ASP A 162 -6.55 -14.76 13.98
CA ASP A 162 -5.23 -15.39 14.15
C ASP A 162 -4.31 -15.04 12.97
N TYR A 163 -4.84 -15.08 11.74
CA TYR A 163 -4.11 -14.66 10.54
C TYR A 163 -3.70 -13.19 10.63
N PHE A 164 -4.64 -12.31 10.98
CA PHE A 164 -4.41 -10.86 11.05
C PHE A 164 -3.31 -10.53 12.05
N LYS A 165 -3.38 -11.09 13.26
CA LYS A 165 -2.38 -10.90 14.31
C LYS A 165 -1.00 -11.43 13.93
N LYS A 166 -0.95 -12.47 13.09
CA LYS A 166 0.30 -13.09 12.65
C LYS A 166 0.95 -12.39 11.46
N HIS A 167 0.16 -11.83 10.54
CA HIS A 167 0.67 -11.41 9.23
C HIS A 167 0.40 -9.94 8.86
N ILE A 168 -0.58 -9.29 9.51
CA ILE A 168 -1.03 -7.95 9.11
C ILE A 168 -0.63 -6.91 10.15
N TYR A 169 -1.02 -7.10 11.41
CA TYR A 169 -0.73 -6.18 12.49
C TYR A 169 -0.89 -6.86 13.86
N LYS A 170 0.09 -6.68 14.74
CA LYS A 170 0.22 -7.46 15.99
C LYS A 170 -0.64 -6.98 17.16
N GLU A 171 -1.11 -5.74 17.13
CA GLU A 171 -1.85 -5.15 18.25
C GLU A 171 -3.32 -5.50 18.21
N GLU A 172 -4.02 -5.30 19.33
CA GLU A 172 -5.46 -5.51 19.39
C GLU A 172 -6.17 -4.56 18.44
N TYR A 173 -6.81 -5.15 17.42
CA TYR A 173 -7.49 -4.42 16.37
C TYR A 173 -8.79 -5.16 16.04
N ASN A 174 -9.85 -4.41 15.74
CA ASN A 174 -11.08 -5.02 15.25
C ASN A 174 -10.87 -5.44 13.80
N VAL A 175 -10.79 -6.76 13.56
CA VAL A 175 -10.40 -7.30 12.26
C VAL A 175 -11.54 -7.12 11.26
N ASN A 176 -11.31 -6.23 10.29
CA ASN A 176 -12.22 -5.95 9.19
C ASN A 176 -11.91 -6.84 7.98
N VAL A 177 -12.62 -7.97 7.85
CA VAL A 177 -12.43 -8.93 6.74
C VAL A 177 -12.74 -8.30 5.38
N ASP A 178 -13.78 -7.47 5.29
CA ASP A 178 -14.12 -6.74 4.07
C ASP A 178 -13.04 -5.71 3.73
N GLY A 179 -12.44 -5.09 4.74
CA GLY A 179 -11.28 -4.22 4.61
C GLY A 179 -10.07 -4.97 4.04
N MET A 180 -9.77 -6.17 4.53
CA MET A 180 -8.72 -7.03 3.99
C MET A 180 -8.97 -7.36 2.51
N ALA A 181 -10.20 -7.77 2.16
CA ALA A 181 -10.58 -8.05 0.77
C ALA A 181 -10.49 -6.80 -0.13
N ALA A 182 -10.91 -5.64 0.39
CA ALA A 182 -10.81 -4.37 -0.31
C ALA A 182 -9.35 -3.95 -0.55
N VAL A 183 -8.42 -4.24 0.38
CA VAL A 183 -6.98 -4.04 0.15
C VAL A 183 -6.48 -4.94 -0.97
N CYS A 184 -6.78 -6.24 -0.94
CA CYS A 184 -6.39 -7.16 -2.02
C CYS A 184 -6.89 -6.67 -3.38
N LYS A 185 -8.16 -6.25 -3.47
CA LYS A 185 -8.73 -5.69 -4.70
C LYS A 185 -8.03 -4.37 -5.07
N GLY A 186 -7.92 -3.42 -4.15
CA GLY A 186 -7.37 -2.09 -4.43
C GLY A 186 -5.92 -2.10 -4.86
N PHE A 187 -5.11 -3.06 -4.36
CA PHE A 187 -3.67 -3.12 -4.62
C PHE A 187 -3.29 -4.13 -5.71
N LEU A 188 -3.97 -5.27 -5.84
CA LEU A 188 -3.57 -6.32 -6.79
C LEU A 188 -4.34 -6.30 -8.10
N SER A 189 -5.49 -5.60 -8.18
CA SER A 189 -6.28 -5.55 -9.43
C SER A 189 -5.44 -5.05 -10.60
N GLU A 190 -5.72 -5.61 -11.77
CA GLU A 190 -5.19 -5.10 -13.03
C GLU A 190 -5.58 -3.61 -13.18
N GLY A 191 -4.58 -2.76 -13.43
CA GLY A 191 -4.78 -1.31 -13.54
C GLY A 191 -4.76 -0.52 -12.23
N SER A 192 -4.65 -1.18 -11.06
CA SER A 192 -4.38 -0.48 -9.80
C SER A 192 -3.02 0.23 -9.82
N ASP A 193 -2.89 1.34 -9.10
CA ASP A 193 -1.63 2.10 -9.07
C ASP A 193 -0.51 1.31 -8.40
N PHE A 194 -0.82 0.45 -7.43
CA PHE A 194 0.16 -0.45 -6.84
C PHE A 194 0.67 -1.49 -7.86
N ASN A 195 -0.21 -2.13 -8.63
CA ASN A 195 0.20 -3.06 -9.67
C ASN A 195 1.06 -2.37 -10.75
N LYS A 196 0.65 -1.18 -11.23
CA LYS A 196 1.47 -0.36 -12.16
C LYS A 196 2.85 -0.06 -11.60
N LEU A 197 2.92 0.24 -10.31
CA LEU A 197 4.17 0.51 -9.61
C LEU A 197 5.06 -0.74 -9.56
N VAL A 198 4.49 -1.89 -9.18
CA VAL A 198 5.21 -3.17 -9.18
C VAL A 198 5.78 -3.51 -10.56
N VAL A 199 4.98 -3.36 -11.62
CA VAL A 199 5.44 -3.59 -13.00
C VAL A 199 6.60 -2.66 -13.37
N SER A 200 6.48 -1.36 -13.05
CA SER A 200 7.53 -0.39 -13.36
C SER A 200 8.84 -0.68 -12.61
N PHE A 201 8.75 -1.13 -11.36
CA PHE A 201 9.92 -1.50 -10.57
C PHE A 201 10.53 -2.85 -10.99
N ASP A 202 9.72 -3.81 -11.45
CA ASP A 202 10.18 -5.05 -12.10
C ASP A 202 10.94 -4.75 -13.39
N GLU A 203 10.38 -3.89 -14.26
CA GLU A 203 11.05 -3.43 -15.48
C GLU A 203 12.38 -2.74 -15.20
N PHE A 204 12.41 -1.84 -14.20
CA PHE A 204 13.63 -1.19 -13.75
C PHE A 204 14.68 -2.20 -13.27
N ALA A 205 14.29 -3.13 -12.40
CA ALA A 205 15.20 -4.14 -11.87
C ALA A 205 15.77 -5.04 -12.98
N ARG A 206 14.91 -5.43 -13.93
CA ARG A 206 15.29 -6.20 -15.12
C ARG A 206 16.26 -5.44 -16.00
N GLY A 207 15.96 -4.18 -16.29
CA GLY A 207 16.81 -3.31 -17.09
C GLY A 207 18.18 -3.11 -16.47
N ARG A 208 18.28 -2.95 -15.15
CA ARG A 208 19.56 -2.91 -14.44
C ARG A 208 20.35 -4.21 -14.56
N HIS A 209 19.70 -5.35 -14.33
CA HIS A 209 20.35 -6.66 -14.37
C HIS A 209 20.94 -6.98 -15.76
N TYR A 210 20.19 -6.70 -16.82
CA TYR A 210 20.65 -7.00 -18.19
C TYR A 210 21.50 -5.88 -18.82
N GLY A 211 21.38 -4.65 -18.35
CA GLY A 211 22.11 -3.49 -18.86
C GLY A 211 23.47 -3.23 -18.20
N HIS A 212 23.87 -4.02 -17.20
CA HIS A 212 25.05 -3.76 -16.35
C HIS A 212 25.05 -2.35 -15.72
N ALA A 213 23.86 -1.86 -15.35
CA ALA A 213 23.69 -0.53 -14.83
C ALA A 213 24.09 -0.44 -13.34
N GLU A 214 24.46 0.76 -12.88
CA GLU A 214 24.87 0.97 -11.48
C GLU A 214 23.77 0.60 -10.45
N ASP A 215 24.19 0.27 -9.22
CA ASP A 215 23.29 -0.13 -8.15
C ASP A 215 22.33 0.98 -7.70
N TYR A 216 22.80 2.23 -7.74
CA TYR A 216 22.02 3.43 -7.48
C TYR A 216 22.73 4.61 -8.15
N VAL A 217 21.98 5.42 -8.89
CA VAL A 217 22.51 6.63 -9.54
C VAL A 217 22.03 7.85 -8.78
N GLU A 218 22.98 8.70 -8.37
CA GLU A 218 22.65 9.99 -7.76
C GLU A 218 21.92 10.88 -8.76
N PRO A 219 20.81 11.53 -8.35
CA PRO A 219 20.08 12.41 -9.24
C PRO A 219 20.89 13.65 -9.60
N ASN A 220 20.72 14.14 -10.82
CA ASN A 220 21.25 15.44 -11.21
C ASN A 220 20.73 16.50 -10.23
N PRO A 221 21.60 17.29 -9.56
CA PRO A 221 21.18 18.33 -8.64
C PRO A 221 20.29 19.40 -9.30
N ASP A 222 20.42 19.57 -10.62
CA ASP A 222 19.62 20.51 -11.42
C ASP A 222 18.36 19.88 -12.03
N ALA A 223 17.99 18.66 -11.61
CA ALA A 223 16.80 17.99 -12.11
C ALA A 223 15.53 18.77 -11.72
N THR A 224 14.80 19.23 -12.73
CA THR A 224 13.50 19.88 -12.55
C THR A 224 12.36 18.91 -12.81
N LEU A 225 11.24 19.12 -12.11
CA LEU A 225 9.98 18.46 -12.44
C LEU A 225 9.52 18.87 -13.85
N PRO A 226 9.03 17.93 -14.66
CA PRO A 226 8.35 18.25 -15.90
C PRO A 226 7.19 19.21 -15.66
N GLU A 227 7.01 20.16 -16.58
CA GLU A 227 5.94 21.14 -16.50
C GLU A 227 4.57 20.45 -16.38
N GLY A 228 3.73 20.95 -15.47
CA GLY A 228 2.39 20.41 -15.22
C GLY A 228 2.34 19.10 -14.41
N LEU A 229 3.47 18.42 -14.16
CA LEU A 229 3.45 17.10 -13.49
C LEU A 229 2.90 17.19 -12.06
N LEU A 230 3.25 18.24 -11.31
CA LEU A 230 2.70 18.44 -9.95
C LEU A 230 1.19 18.69 -9.98
N GLY A 231 0.71 19.53 -10.91
CA GLY A 231 -0.72 19.80 -11.03
C GLY A 231 -1.51 18.54 -11.41
N GLU A 232 -0.96 17.70 -12.29
CA GLU A 232 -1.54 16.41 -12.63
C GLU A 232 -1.54 15.45 -11.42
N LEU A 233 -0.43 15.39 -10.68
CA LEU A 233 -0.36 14.61 -9.45
C LEU A 233 -1.44 15.04 -8.45
N GLU A 234 -1.54 16.33 -8.14
CA GLU A 234 -2.51 16.86 -7.18
C GLU A 234 -3.95 16.58 -7.61
N LYS A 235 -4.25 16.75 -8.90
CA LYS A 235 -5.56 16.41 -9.48
C LYS A 235 -5.88 14.93 -9.32
N GLN A 236 -4.92 14.04 -9.55
CA GLN A 236 -5.13 12.60 -9.37
C GLN A 236 -5.26 12.21 -7.89
N LEU A 237 -4.47 12.81 -7.00
CA LEU A 237 -4.56 12.54 -5.56
C LEU A 237 -5.93 12.95 -4.98
N ALA A 238 -6.53 14.03 -5.49
CA ALA A 238 -7.87 14.46 -5.10
C ALA A 238 -8.99 13.44 -5.42
N THR A 239 -8.74 12.49 -6.32
CA THR A 239 -9.71 11.43 -6.66
C THR A 239 -9.67 10.23 -5.72
N ILE A 240 -8.64 10.12 -4.88
CA ILE A 240 -8.46 8.98 -3.97
C ILE A 240 -9.38 9.19 -2.76
N LYS A 241 -10.38 8.30 -2.64
CA LYS A 241 -11.40 8.32 -1.60
C LYS A 241 -11.32 7.07 -0.72
N PRO A 242 -11.72 7.15 0.55
CA PRO A 242 -11.87 5.97 1.40
C PRO A 242 -12.80 4.93 0.77
N ALA A 243 -12.47 3.65 0.95
CA ALA A 243 -13.21 2.54 0.34
C ALA A 243 -14.70 2.45 0.76
N GLU A 244 -15.11 3.13 1.84
CA GLU A 244 -16.50 3.21 2.27
C GLU A 244 -17.44 3.88 1.24
N GLU A 245 -16.92 4.78 0.39
CA GLU A 245 -17.72 5.35 -0.72
C GLU A 245 -17.80 4.44 -1.95
N ILE A 246 -16.85 3.51 -2.12
CA ILE A 246 -16.75 2.65 -3.32
C ILE A 246 -17.74 1.47 -3.24
N ASN A 247 -18.11 1.05 -2.03
CA ASN A 247 -19.12 0.01 -1.80
C ASN A 247 -20.57 0.53 -1.80
N ARG A 248 -20.79 1.84 -1.97
CA ARG A 248 -22.11 2.40 -2.32
C ARG A 248 -22.21 2.63 -3.83
N SER A 249 -22.17 1.55 -4.60
CA SER A 249 -22.75 1.60 -5.95
C SER A 249 -24.21 1.11 -5.86
N PRO A 250 -25.19 1.82 -6.45
CA PRO A 250 -26.60 1.51 -6.29
C PRO A 250 -26.94 0.25 -7.07
N GLY A 251 -27.14 -0.86 -6.36
CA GLY A 251 -27.88 -1.99 -6.88
C GLY A 251 -29.37 -1.71 -6.77
N THR A 252 -30.03 -1.38 -7.87
CA THR A 252 -31.36 -1.91 -8.24
C THR A 252 -31.72 -1.40 -9.63
N GLY A 253 -32.04 -2.33 -10.52
CA GLY A 253 -32.39 -2.04 -11.90
C GLY A 253 -33.68 -1.26 -12.05
N SER A 254 -33.77 -0.52 -13.15
CA SER A 254 -35.02 -0.17 -13.83
C SER A 254 -34.65 0.22 -15.25
N ASP A 255 -35.20 -0.50 -16.23
CA ASP A 255 -35.12 -0.19 -17.65
C ASP A 255 -35.57 1.25 -17.96
N PRO A 256 -35.07 1.86 -19.05
CA PRO A 256 -35.43 3.21 -19.44
C PRO A 256 -36.82 3.22 -20.09
N HIS A 257 -37.83 3.77 -19.40
CA HIS A 257 -39.05 4.27 -20.04
C HIS A 257 -39.05 5.82 -20.03
N PRO A 258 -39.27 6.48 -21.19
CA PRO A 258 -39.26 7.93 -21.31
C PRO A 258 -40.53 8.59 -20.73
N PRO A 259 -40.52 9.90 -20.46
CA PRO A 259 -41.57 10.58 -19.71
C PRO A 259 -42.81 10.85 -20.57
N ALA A 260 -43.99 10.71 -19.98
CA ALA A 260 -45.23 11.23 -20.54
C ALA A 260 -45.98 12.03 -19.49
N ASP A 261 -46.43 13.21 -19.92
CA ASP A 261 -47.01 14.32 -19.19
C ASP A 261 -48.27 14.02 -18.37
N GLY A 262 -48.40 14.78 -17.28
CA GLY A 262 -49.64 15.48 -16.92
C GLY A 262 -50.73 14.69 -16.18
N GLN A 263 -50.97 15.06 -14.90
CA GLN A 263 -52.21 15.71 -14.48
C GLN A 263 -52.22 16.07 -12.99
N ALA A 264 -52.83 17.22 -12.71
CA ALA A 264 -52.97 17.85 -11.41
C ALA A 264 -54.10 17.26 -10.55
N GLN A 265 -53.95 17.36 -9.22
CA GLN A 265 -54.98 17.57 -8.18
C GLN A 265 -54.26 17.45 -6.82
N GLN A 266 -53.87 18.55 -6.14
CA GLN A 266 -54.68 19.44 -5.29
C GLN A 266 -55.39 18.69 -4.15
N GLU A 267 -54.86 18.79 -2.92
CA GLU A 267 -55.57 19.31 -1.74
C GLU A 267 -54.67 19.30 -0.49
N THR A 268 -54.51 20.49 0.10
CA THR A 268 -54.15 20.69 1.52
C THR A 268 -55.46 20.89 2.28
N PRO A 269 -55.54 20.56 3.58
CA PRO A 269 -55.53 21.67 4.54
C PRO A 269 -54.82 21.39 5.87
N ALA A 270 -54.12 22.40 6.38
CA ALA A 270 -53.96 22.70 7.81
C ALA A 270 -55.07 23.71 8.21
N PRO A 271 -55.33 24.13 9.49
CA PRO A 271 -54.38 24.24 10.63
C PRO A 271 -54.97 24.12 12.08
N SER A 272 -54.13 24.46 13.08
CA SER A 272 -54.45 25.06 14.42
C SER A 272 -54.78 24.08 15.58
N SER A 273 -54.30 24.18 16.84
CA SER A 273 -53.65 25.21 17.67
C SER A 273 -52.93 24.60 18.91
N GLN A 274 -51.85 25.25 19.40
CA GLN A 274 -51.29 25.17 20.78
C GLN A 274 -52.22 25.91 21.81
N PRO A 275 -52.02 25.94 23.17
CA PRO A 275 -50.75 25.96 23.95
C PRO A 275 -50.69 25.33 25.40
N GLY A 276 -49.49 24.85 25.81
CA GLY A 276 -48.80 24.76 27.16
C GLY A 276 -49.54 24.41 28.49
N PRO A 277 -48.90 24.49 29.69
CA PRO A 277 -47.49 24.33 30.11
C PRO A 277 -47.30 23.52 31.45
N THR A 278 -46.05 23.44 31.98
CA THR A 278 -45.53 23.17 33.37
C THR A 278 -44.46 22.07 33.39
N GLY A 279 -43.28 22.14 34.04
CA GLY A 279 -42.62 23.13 34.89
C GLY A 279 -41.58 22.42 35.78
N ALA A 280 -40.39 23.03 35.96
CA ALA A 280 -39.36 22.79 37.02
C ALA A 280 -38.57 21.45 36.99
N GLN A 281 -37.30 21.32 37.39
CA GLN A 281 -36.20 22.20 37.82
C GLN A 281 -34.91 21.33 37.92
N SER A 282 -33.74 21.91 37.68
CA SER A 282 -32.42 21.38 38.09
C SER A 282 -32.24 21.43 39.61
N PRO A 283 -31.22 20.74 40.14
CA PRO A 283 -30.29 21.42 41.04
C PRO A 283 -28.84 21.38 40.56
N GLN A 284 -28.18 22.49 40.88
CA GLN A 284 -26.79 22.85 40.71
C GLN A 284 -26.05 22.52 42.01
N THR A 285 -24.79 22.07 41.94
CA THR A 285 -23.84 22.27 43.05
C THR A 285 -22.44 22.58 42.49
N GLN A 286 -21.95 23.77 42.85
CA GLN A 286 -20.54 24.21 42.90
C GLN A 286 -19.80 23.36 43.97
N GLY A 287 -18.47 23.21 44.06
CA GLY A 287 -17.28 23.84 43.47
C GLY A 287 -16.04 23.35 44.24
N ALA A 288 -14.88 23.95 43.94
CA ALA A 288 -13.52 23.79 44.52
C ALA A 288 -12.68 22.64 43.90
N GLU A 289 -11.66 22.89 43.07
CA GLU A 289 -10.34 23.46 43.41
C GLU A 289 -9.72 22.82 44.66
N ASN A 290 -8.69 21.98 44.49
CA ASN A 290 -7.29 22.36 44.78
C ASN A 290 -6.35 21.14 44.81
N SER A 291 -5.14 21.37 44.28
CA SER A 291 -3.84 20.78 44.64
C SER A 291 -3.52 19.28 44.45
N SER A 292 -2.61 19.05 43.50
CA SER A 292 -1.63 17.95 43.48
C SER A 292 -1.00 17.66 44.85
N PRO A 293 -0.56 16.41 45.06
CA PRO A 293 0.68 16.13 45.75
C PRO A 293 1.74 15.64 44.76
N GLU A 294 2.73 16.49 44.59
CA GLU A 294 4.07 16.16 44.15
C GLU A 294 4.71 15.18 45.15
N SER A 295 5.23 14.05 44.69
CA SER A 295 6.19 13.26 45.47
C SER A 295 7.13 12.47 44.56
N THR A 296 8.33 13.01 44.36
CA THR A 296 9.60 12.32 44.06
C THR A 296 10.64 13.08 44.92
N PRO A 297 11.69 12.50 45.56
CA PRO A 297 12.56 11.48 44.98
C PRO A 297 13.14 10.41 45.94
N GLY A 298 13.21 9.16 45.47
CA GLY A 298 14.04 8.11 46.07
C GLY A 298 15.39 8.00 45.35
N ASN A 299 16.38 8.74 45.83
CA ASN A 299 17.77 8.70 45.40
C ASN A 299 18.51 7.54 46.09
N LEU A 300 18.99 6.55 45.34
CA LEU A 300 20.02 5.62 45.79
C LEU A 300 21.30 5.88 44.97
N SER A 301 22.13 6.77 45.50
CA SER A 301 23.48 7.01 45.02
C SER A 301 24.51 6.25 45.85
N GLY A 302 25.28 5.37 45.19
CA GLY A 302 26.71 5.12 45.47
C GLY A 302 27.13 3.65 45.68
N PRO A 303 28.39 3.24 45.37
CA PRO A 303 29.52 4.05 44.91
C PRO A 303 30.19 3.60 43.59
N LYS A 304 31.04 4.51 43.09
CA LYS A 304 31.92 4.47 41.92
C LYS A 304 33.05 3.43 42.02
N GLY A 305 33.18 2.62 40.96
CA GLY A 305 34.43 2.16 40.31
C GLY A 305 35.24 1.01 40.94
N PRO A 306 36.28 0.48 40.25
CA PRO A 306 36.65 0.64 38.83
C PRO A 306 36.81 -0.70 38.06
N SER A 307 36.71 -0.60 36.73
CA SER A 307 37.42 -1.37 35.68
C SER A 307 37.63 -2.89 35.86
N LYS A 308 37.00 -3.68 34.97
CA LYS A 308 37.65 -4.78 34.24
C LYS A 308 36.86 -5.13 32.97
N THR A 309 37.47 -4.80 31.84
CA THR A 309 37.21 -5.40 30.54
C THR A 309 37.41 -6.90 30.62
N SER A 310 36.47 -7.69 30.11
CA SER A 310 36.75 -9.08 29.73
C SER A 310 36.28 -9.28 28.29
N SER A 311 37.27 -9.25 27.40
CA SER A 311 37.25 -9.85 26.08
C SER A 311 36.88 -11.33 26.21
N PHE A 312 36.02 -11.81 25.31
CA PHE A 312 35.93 -13.22 24.96
C PHE A 312 36.16 -13.35 23.46
N THR A 313 37.35 -13.84 23.12
CA THR A 313 37.71 -14.37 21.81
C THR A 313 38.25 -15.78 22.04
N PHE A 314 37.64 -16.78 21.42
CA PHE A 314 38.21 -18.10 21.17
C PHE A 314 37.31 -18.75 20.11
N GLY A 315 37.76 -19.29 18.99
CA GLY A 315 39.10 -19.60 18.51
C GLY A 315 38.88 -20.67 17.45
N GLY A 316 39.19 -20.37 16.19
CA GLY A 316 39.30 -21.39 15.15
C GLY A 316 40.62 -22.13 15.31
N LEU A 317 40.61 -23.43 15.01
CA LEU A 317 41.68 -24.22 14.37
C LEU A 317 41.31 -25.70 14.46
N THR A 318 40.85 -26.26 13.34
CA THR A 318 41.41 -27.40 12.55
C THR A 318 40.31 -27.94 11.67
#